data_AF-A0A2D8A9I3-F1
#
_entry.id   AF-A0A2D8A9I3-F1
#
_cell.length_a   1.000
_cell.length_b   1.000
_cell.length_c   1.000
_cell.angle_alpha   90.00
_cell.angle_beta   90.00
_cell.angle_gamma   90.00
#
_symmetry.space_group_name_H-M   'P 1'
#
loop_
_entity.id
_entity.type
_entity.pdbx_description
1 polymer ?
#
loop_
_entity_poly.entity_id
_entity_poly.type
_entity_poly.pdbx_seq_one_letter_code
_entity_poly.pdbx_strand_id
1 'polypeptide(L)' 'MSDNNQNREVTVVDIKMPFISMVVFLVKLSIAAIPAVIIVSIIFSLISALFGGLFAGLFNGMFGGMGGEMHRF' A
#
# COMPACT_ATOMS: atom_id res chain seq x y z
N MET A 1 -8.96 -46.41 19.40
CA MET A 1 -8.53 -45.07 19.85
C MET A 1 -8.82 -44.08 18.73
N SER A 2 -9.72 -43.13 18.92
CA SER A 2 -9.98 -42.05 17.94
C SER A 2 -9.10 -40.85 18.29
N ASP A 3 -8.13 -40.54 17.42
CA ASP A 3 -7.27 -39.37 17.53
C ASP A 3 -8.06 -38.10 17.22
N ASN A 4 -8.55 -37.47 18.28
CA ASN A 4 -9.09 -36.12 18.24
C ASN A 4 -7.90 -35.14 18.16
N ASN A 5 -7.44 -34.84 16.95
CA ASN A 5 -6.46 -33.78 16.69
C ASN A 5 -7.13 -32.41 16.92
N GLN A 6 -7.33 -32.09 18.18
CA GLN A 6 -7.84 -30.80 18.65
C GLN A 6 -6.78 -29.75 18.34
N ASN A 7 -7.17 -28.70 17.61
CA ASN A 7 -6.32 -27.56 17.25
C ASN A 7 -5.69 -26.96 18.52
N ARG A 8 -4.40 -27.24 18.76
CA ARG A 8 -3.66 -26.73 19.92
C ARG A 8 -3.11 -25.35 19.58
N GLU A 9 -3.87 -24.31 19.91
CA GLU A 9 -3.37 -22.94 19.90
C GLU A 9 -2.33 -22.79 21.02
N VAL A 10 -1.10 -22.42 20.64
CA VAL A 10 -0.01 -22.17 21.58
C VAL A 10 0.42 -20.73 21.44
N THR A 11 0.10 -19.92 22.46
CA THR A 11 0.57 -18.54 22.57
C THR A 11 1.95 -18.54 23.21
N VAL A 12 2.98 -18.21 22.42
CA VAL A 12 4.34 -18.02 22.94
C VAL A 12 4.52 -16.56 23.30
N VAL A 13 4.71 -16.31 24.60
CA VAL A 13 5.02 -14.99 25.16
C VAL A 13 6.47 -14.99 25.64
N ASP A 14 7.12 -13.83 25.63
CA ASP A 14 8.49 -13.61 26.11
C ASP A 14 9.58 -14.46 25.44
N ILE A 15 9.80 -14.19 24.14
CA ILE A 15 10.94 -14.75 23.41
C ILE A 15 12.21 -14.00 23.79
N LYS A 16 13.17 -14.67 24.43
CA LYS A 16 14.51 -14.11 24.70
C LYS A 16 15.29 -13.96 23.40
N MET A 17 15.17 -12.80 22.75
CA MET A 17 15.95 -12.45 21.57
C MET A 17 17.15 -11.56 21.93
N PRO A 18 18.40 -11.99 21.70
CA PRO A 18 19.57 -11.15 21.90
C PRO A 18 19.58 -10.01 20.87
N PHE A 19 20.27 -8.91 21.20
CA PHE A 19 20.27 -7.67 20.41
C PHE A 19 20.58 -7.90 18.91
N ILE A 20 21.59 -8.70 18.59
CA ILE A 20 21.98 -8.98 17.21
C ILE A 20 20.86 -9.70 16.42
N SER A 21 20.17 -10.66 17.03
CA SER A 21 19.06 -11.36 16.38
C SER A 21 17.88 -10.42 16.10
N MET A 22 17.60 -9.48 17.03
CA MET A 22 16.60 -8.43 16.80
C MET A 22 16.99 -7.54 15.61
N VAL A 23 18.24 -7.10 15.53
CA VAL A 23 18.70 -6.24 14.42
C VAL A 23 18.57 -6.97 13.08
N VAL A 24 19.02 -8.22 12.99
CA VAL A 24 18.89 -9.01 11.76
C VAL A 24 17.43 -9.19 11.36
N PHE A 25 16.53 -9.40 12.33
CA PHE A 25 15.09 -9.47 12.07
C PHE A 25 14.56 -8.16 11.48
N LEU A 26 14.88 -7.01 12.09
CA LEU A 26 14.44 -5.69 11.60
C LEU A 26 14.99 -5.37 10.20
N VAL A 27 16.23 -5.75 9.91
CA VAL A 27 16.82 -5.60 8.57
C VAL A 27 16.08 -6.47 7.56
N LYS A 28 15.76 -7.73 7.90
CA LYS A 28 14.97 -8.61 7.03
C LYS A 28 13.58 -8.06 6.77
N LEU A 29 12.90 -7.54 7.80
CA LEU A 29 11.59 -6.90 7.64
C LEU A 29 11.68 -5.68 6.72
N SER A 30 12.71 -4.86 6.87
CA SER A 30 12.90 -3.65 6.05
C SER A 30 13.12 -4.00 4.58
N ILE A 31 13.95 -5.01 4.29
CA ILE A 31 14.18 -5.48 2.93
C ILE A 31 12.92 -6.13 2.34
N ALA A 32 12.17 -6.90 3.15
CA ALA A 32 10.90 -7.49 2.74
C ALA A 32 9.81 -6.45 2.41
N ALA A 33 9.91 -5.23 2.96
CA ALA A 33 9.02 -4.14 2.63
C ALA A 33 9.21 -3.62 1.19
N ILE A 34 10.39 -3.79 0.57
CA ILE A 34 10.67 -3.26 -0.77
C ILE A 34 9.72 -3.86 -1.84
N PRO A 35 9.55 -5.20 -1.94
CA PRO A 35 8.54 -5.78 -2.82
C PRO A 35 7.12 -5.31 -2.51
N ALA A 36 6.77 -5.18 -1.23
CA ALA A 36 5.44 -4.76 -0.82
C ALA A 36 5.13 -3.32 -1.27
N VAL A 37 6.10 -2.40 -1.13
CA VAL A 37 5.96 -1.00 -1.56
C VAL A 37 5.75 -0.91 -3.07
N ILE A 38 6.39 -1.76 -3.88
CA ILE A 38 6.17 -1.79 -5.33
C ILE A 38 4.71 -2.12 -5.64
N ILE A 39 4.16 -3.18 -5.04
CA ILE A 39 2.76 -3.59 -5.25
C ILE A 39 1.81 -2.48 -4.79
N VAL A 40 2.05 -1.91 -3.61
CA VAL A 40 1.24 -0.82 -3.06
C VAL A 40 1.28 0.40 -3.97
N SER A 41 2.44 0.75 -4.52
CA SER A 41 2.58 1.90 -5.44
C SER A 41 1.77 1.71 -6.73
N ILE A 42 1.71 0.50 -7.27
CA ILE A 42 0.89 0.20 -8.46
C ILE A 42 -0.59 0.36 -8.13
N ILE A 43 -1.07 -0.26 -7.05
CA ILE A 43 -2.47 -0.13 -6.62
C ILE A 43 -2.82 1.34 -6.36
N PHE A 44 -1.95 2.05 -5.65
CA PHE A 44 -2.13 3.47 -5.36
C PHE A 44 -2.19 4.29 -6.64
N SER A 45 -1.32 4.03 -7.63
CA SER A 45 -1.34 4.74 -8.92
C SER A 45 -2.64 4.53 -9.68
N LEU A 46 -3.23 3.32 -9.64
CA LEU A 46 -4.51 3.03 -10.28
C LEU A 46 -5.65 3.78 -9.60
N ILE A 47 -5.67 3.82 -8.27
CA ILE A 47 -6.65 4.58 -7.49
C ILE A 47 -6.48 6.08 -7.78
N SER A 48 -5.25 6.60 -7.74
CA SER A 48 -4.95 8.00 -8.04
C SER A 48 -5.31 8.37 -9.48
N ALA A 49 -5.14 7.48 -10.46
CA ALA A 49 -5.54 7.72 -11.84
C ALA A 49 -7.07 7.79 -11.99
N LEU A 50 -7.81 6.90 -11.30
CA LEU A 50 -9.28 6.93 -11.31
C LEU A 50 -9.82 8.21 -10.66
N PHE A 51 -9.37 8.52 -9.45
CA PHE A 51 -9.84 9.68 -8.70
C PHE A 51 -9.30 10.99 -9.28
N GLY A 52 -8.03 11.01 -9.69
CA GLY A 52 -7.38 12.15 -10.33
C GLY A 52 -7.96 12.45 -11.71
N GLY A 53 -8.28 11.43 -12.50
CA GLY A 53 -8.98 11.59 -13.77
C GLY A 53 -10.39 12.14 -13.61
N LEU A 54 -11.13 11.69 -12.59
CA LEU A 54 -12.45 12.24 -12.25
C LEU A 54 -12.36 13.72 -11.81
N PHE A 55 -11.42 14.04 -10.91
CA PHE A 55 -11.21 15.41 -10.46
C PHE A 55 -10.71 16.33 -11.57
N ALA A 56 -9.76 15.87 -12.39
CA ALA A 56 -9.23 16.62 -13.52
C ALA A 56 -10.30 16.84 -14.61
N GLY A 57 -11.14 15.82 -14.88
CA GLY A 57 -12.26 15.94 -15.81
C GLY A 57 -13.31 16.93 -15.34
N LEU A 58 -13.67 16.88 -14.06
CA LEU A 58 -14.58 17.86 -13.44
C LEU A 58 -13.99 19.28 -13.46
N PHE A 59 -12.72 19.42 -13.10
CA PHE A 59 -12.02 20.70 -13.09
C PHE A 59 -11.89 21.29 -14.50
N ASN A 60 -11.52 20.49 -15.49
CA ASN A 60 -11.44 20.94 -16.88
C ASN A 60 -12.84 21.25 -17.46
N GLY A 61 -13.88 20.53 -17.04
CA GLY A 61 -15.27 20.87 -17.37
C GLY A 61 -15.78 22.17 -16.74
N MET A 62 -15.35 22.48 -15.51
CA MET A 62 -15.74 23.70 -14.80
C MET A 62 -14.88 24.94 -15.13
N PHE A 63 -13.58 24.76 -15.42
CA PHE A 63 -12.61 25.86 -15.61
C PHE A 63 -11.94 25.87 -16.99
N GLY A 64 -11.94 24.75 -17.72
CA GLY A 64 -11.27 24.63 -19.04
C GLY A 64 -12.03 25.26 -20.19
N GLY A 65 -13.35 25.50 -20.05
CA GLY A 65 -14.15 26.21 -21.05
C GLY A 65 -13.80 27.69 -21.22
N MET A 66 -13.05 28.29 -20.28
CA MET A 66 -12.80 29.73 -20.22
C MET A 66 -11.54 30.18 -21.00
N GLY A 67 -10.73 29.26 -21.52
CA GLY A 67 -9.48 29.54 -22.25
C GLY A 67 -9.59 29.52 -23.77
N GLY A 68 -10.64 28.92 -24.33
CA GLY A 68 -10.80 28.75 -25.79
C GLY A 68 -11.26 30.01 -26.54
N GLU A 69 -11.79 31.01 -25.84
CA GLU A 69 -12.35 32.21 -26.47
C GLU A 69 -11.34 33.36 -26.65
N MET A 70 -10.12 33.24 -26.11
CA MET A 70 -9.09 34.29 -26.18
C MET A 70 -8.21 34.21 -27.45
N HIS A 71 -8.36 33.15 -28.25
CA HIS A 71 -7.47 32.86 -29.41
C HIS A 71 -8.14 33.11 -30.77
N ARG A 72 -9.31 33.77 -30.78
CA ARG A 72 -10.14 34.03 -31.98
C ARG A 72 -10.22 35.51 -32.38
N PHE A 73 -9.27 36.33 -31.92
CA PHE A 73 -9.08 37.72 -32.37
C PHE A 73 -7.82 37.83 -33.22
#